data_AF-A0A1A8ZIH0-F1
#
_entry.id   AF-A0A1A8ZIH0-F1
#
_cell.length_a   1.000
_cell.length_b   1.000
_cell.length_c   1.000
_cell.angle_alpha   90.00
_cell.angle_beta   90.00
_cell.angle_gamma   90.00
#
_symmetry.space_group_name_H-M   'P 1'
#
loop_
_entity.id
_entity.type
_entity.pdbx_description
1 polymer ?
#
loop_
_entity_poly.entity_id
_entity_poly.type
_entity_poly.pdbx_seq_one_letter_code
_entity_poly.pdbx_strand_id
1 'polypeptide(L)'
;MDFYELLREKSSVINQVDELKRFLIYDEKTVNDWKKGDVINCVNYKMLSFDLNDWASIERNLTSYEFNFSLPTLFLCECVLIYLEIESSDNLIKKLAELMKNTACIIVYEQVISGILVGATSWRQSDKCSYDCIFM
;
A
#
# COMPACT_ATOMS: atom_id res chain seq x y z
N MET A 1 -0.97 3.05 -0.51
CA MET A 1 -0.35 2.75 -1.82
C MET A 1 -1.06 1.54 -2.34
N ASP A 2 -1.40 1.52 -3.62
CA ASP A 2 -2.10 0.40 -4.24
C ASP A 2 -1.98 0.48 -5.76
N PHE A 3 -2.52 -0.49 -6.48
CA PHE A 3 -2.67 -0.39 -7.93
C PHE A 3 -3.60 0.77 -8.31
N TYR A 4 -3.32 1.43 -9.44
CA TYR A 4 -4.05 2.61 -9.92
C TYR A 4 -5.56 2.38 -9.97
N GLU A 5 -5.98 1.23 -10.50
CA GLU A 5 -7.40 0.90 -10.67
C GLU A 5 -8.13 0.84 -9.32
N LEU A 6 -7.51 0.24 -8.30
CA LEU A 6 -8.06 0.16 -6.95
C LEU A 6 -8.14 1.54 -6.28
N LEU A 7 -7.13 2.39 -6.49
CA LEU A 7 -7.14 3.76 -5.98
C LEU A 7 -8.21 4.63 -6.65
N ARG A 8 -8.44 4.44 -7.94
CA ARG A 8 -9.48 5.15 -8.69
C ARG A 8 -10.87 4.81 -8.16
N GLU A 9 -11.16 3.54 -7.95
CA GLU A 9 -12.44 3.11 -7.37
C GLU A 9 -12.59 3.61 -5.93
N LYS A 10 -11.54 3.51 -5.11
CA LYS A 10 -11.53 4.04 -3.73
C LYS A 10 -11.76 5.56 -3.70
N SER A 11 -11.12 6.29 -4.61
CA SER A 11 -11.29 7.75 -4.79
C SER A 11 -12.73 8.09 -5.16
N SER A 12 -13.34 7.32 -6.08
CA SER A 12 -14.74 7.49 -6.48
C SER A 12 -15.68 7.33 -5.28
N VAL A 13 -15.51 6.27 -4.49
CA VAL A 13 -16.32 6.03 -3.28
C VAL A 13 -16.15 7.15 -2.25
N ILE A 14 -14.91 7.55 -1.93
CA ILE A 14 -14.65 8.62 -0.95
C ILE A 14 -15.28 9.94 -1.38
N ASN A 15 -15.25 10.27 -2.67
CA ASN A 15 -15.80 11.53 -3.19
C ASN A 15 -17.33 11.55 -3.25
N GLN A 16 -17.99 10.39 -3.27
CA GLN A 16 -19.45 10.26 -3.27
C GLN A 16 -20.06 10.30 -1.86
N VAL A 17 -19.26 10.01 -0.82
CA VAL A 17 -19.72 9.95 0.58
C VAL A 17 -19.24 11.18 1.34
N ASP A 18 -20.17 12.06 1.71
CA ASP A 18 -19.86 13.33 2.39
C ASP A 18 -19.13 13.13 3.73
N GLU A 19 -19.45 12.07 4.46
CA GLU A 19 -18.83 11.73 5.74
C GLU A 19 -17.35 11.39 5.63
N LEU A 20 -16.91 10.90 4.47
CA LEU A 20 -15.50 10.61 4.19
C LEU A 20 -14.82 11.86 3.62
N LYS A 21 -15.48 12.50 2.65
CA LYS A 21 -14.97 13.69 1.95
C LYS A 21 -14.67 14.85 2.89
N ARG A 22 -15.47 15.05 3.94
CA ARG A 22 -15.28 16.13 4.93
C ARG A 22 -13.94 16.07 5.68
N PHE A 23 -13.27 14.92 5.72
CA PHE A 23 -11.97 14.79 6.39
C PHE A 23 -10.78 15.15 5.48
N LEU A 24 -11.02 15.35 4.17
CA LEU A 24 -9.97 15.69 3.22
C LEU A 24 -9.69 17.20 3.26
N ILE A 25 -8.43 17.57 3.46
CA ILE A 25 -7.99 18.96 3.57
C ILE A 25 -7.21 19.33 2.31
N TYR A 26 -7.78 20.25 1.52
CA TYR A 26 -7.16 20.79 0.33
C TYR A 26 -6.60 22.20 0.59
N ASP A 27 -5.42 22.49 0.05
CA ASP A 27 -4.83 23.83 -0.04
C ASP A 27 -4.95 24.38 -1.47
N GLU A 28 -4.64 25.66 -1.69
CA GLU A 28 -4.77 26.28 -3.01
C GLU A 28 -3.95 25.58 -4.11
N LYS A 29 -2.85 24.91 -3.76
CA LYS A 29 -2.01 24.17 -4.71
C LYS A 29 -2.65 22.85 -5.11
N THR A 30 -3.07 22.05 -4.12
CA THR A 30 -3.76 20.77 -4.31
C THR A 30 -5.15 20.93 -4.94
N VAL A 31 -5.80 22.10 -4.75
CA VAL A 31 -7.04 22.47 -5.46
C VAL A 31 -6.84 22.56 -7.00
N ASN A 32 -5.64 22.81 -7.49
CA ASN A 32 -5.37 22.79 -8.93
C ASN A 32 -5.02 21.39 -9.45
N ASP A 33 -4.39 20.57 -8.61
CA ASP A 33 -4.05 19.18 -8.94
C ASP A 33 -5.25 18.23 -8.90
N TRP A 34 -6.19 18.37 -7.94
CA TRP A 34 -7.38 17.48 -7.89
C TRP A 34 -8.29 17.66 -9.11
N LYS A 35 -8.32 18.86 -9.73
CA LYS A 35 -9.07 19.09 -10.98
C LYS A 35 -8.45 18.35 -12.17
N LYS A 36 -7.26 17.79 -12.00
CA LYS A 36 -6.45 17.18 -13.05
C LYS A 36 -6.22 15.67 -12.84
N GLY A 37 -6.50 15.12 -11.65
CA GLY A 37 -6.17 13.74 -11.29
C GLY A 37 -7.37 12.92 -10.82
N ASP A 38 -7.41 11.64 -11.23
CA ASP A 38 -8.45 10.68 -10.85
C ASP A 38 -8.33 10.18 -9.38
N VAL A 39 -7.18 10.38 -8.74
CA VAL A 39 -6.86 9.91 -7.38
C VAL A 39 -6.68 11.06 -6.39
N ILE A 40 -6.98 10.80 -5.12
CA ILE A 40 -6.94 11.83 -4.08
C ILE A 40 -5.50 12.22 -3.74
N ASN A 41 -5.18 13.49 -3.94
CA ASN A 41 -3.93 14.12 -3.50
C ASN A 41 -4.27 15.40 -2.73
N CYS A 42 -4.32 15.30 -1.41
CA CYS A 42 -4.61 16.42 -0.52
C CYS A 42 -3.56 16.50 0.61
N VAL A 43 -3.62 17.55 1.43
CA VAL A 43 -2.56 17.88 2.39
C VAL A 43 -2.36 16.77 3.42
N ASN A 44 -3.46 16.24 3.97
CA ASN A 44 -3.46 15.24 5.03
C ASN A 44 -3.60 13.79 4.52
N TYR A 45 -3.87 13.59 3.23
CA TYR A 45 -4.05 12.26 2.66
C TYR A 45 -3.67 12.22 1.18
N LYS A 46 -2.73 11.34 0.82
CA LYS A 46 -2.25 11.17 -0.55
C LYS A 46 -2.37 9.71 -0.97
N MET A 47 -3.01 9.47 -2.11
CA MET A 47 -3.06 8.18 -2.78
C MET A 47 -1.90 8.08 -3.76
N LEU A 48 -1.03 7.10 -3.56
CA LEU A 48 0.09 6.81 -4.44
C LEU A 48 -0.16 5.49 -5.15
N SER A 49 -0.29 5.57 -6.49
CA SER A 49 -0.33 4.40 -7.36
C SER A 49 1.06 3.83 -7.51
N PHE A 50 1.26 2.58 -7.09
CA PHE A 50 2.58 1.95 -7.10
C PHE A 50 2.47 0.43 -7.07
N ASP A 51 3.20 -0.23 -7.97
CA ASP A 51 3.41 -1.67 -7.92
C ASP A 51 4.57 -1.98 -6.98
N LEU A 52 4.29 -2.71 -5.90
CA LEU A 52 5.29 -3.06 -4.89
C LEU A 52 6.36 -4.02 -5.41
N ASN A 53 6.14 -4.70 -6.55
CA ASN A 53 7.18 -5.49 -7.21
C ASN A 53 8.29 -4.61 -7.80
N ASP A 54 7.99 -3.37 -8.18
CA ASP A 54 8.99 -2.39 -8.65
C ASP A 54 9.61 -1.63 -7.47
N TRP A 55 10.08 -2.36 -6.46
CA TRP A 55 10.68 -1.80 -5.25
C TRP A 55 11.82 -0.81 -5.54
N ALA A 56 12.49 -0.93 -6.69
CA ALA A 56 13.55 -0.03 -7.12
C ALA A 56 13.06 1.40 -7.37
N SER A 57 11.82 1.56 -7.85
CA SER A 57 11.23 2.87 -8.11
C SER A 57 10.61 3.54 -6.87
N ILE A 58 10.53 2.87 -5.72
CA ILE A 58 9.77 3.36 -4.56
C ILE A 58 10.27 4.73 -4.07
N GLU A 59 11.59 4.93 -4.07
CA GLU A 59 12.22 6.18 -3.64
C GLU A 59 11.80 7.36 -4.53
N ARG A 60 11.85 7.16 -5.85
CA ARG A 60 11.44 8.15 -6.84
C ARG A 60 9.96 8.50 -6.70
N ASN A 61 9.12 7.49 -6.55
CA ASN A 61 7.67 7.66 -6.39
C ASN A 61 7.32 8.36 -5.07
N LEU A 62 7.95 8.00 -3.96
CA LEU A 62 7.76 8.69 -2.68
C LEU A 62 8.21 10.15 -2.77
N THR A 63 9.36 10.41 -3.40
CA THR A 63 9.90 11.76 -3.57
C THR A 63 8.99 12.64 -4.44
N SER A 64 8.37 12.08 -5.49
CA SER A 64 7.46 12.85 -6.35
C SER A 64 6.17 13.29 -5.63
N TYR A 65 5.84 12.67 -4.49
CA TYR A 65 4.72 13.06 -3.63
C TYR A 65 5.17 13.87 -2.40
N GLU A 66 6.40 14.38 -2.43
CA GLU A 66 7.00 15.19 -1.36
C GLU A 66 7.09 14.43 -0.03
N PHE A 67 7.27 13.10 -0.08
CA PHE A 67 7.41 12.29 1.11
C PHE A 67 8.68 12.68 1.89
N ASN A 68 8.53 12.95 3.19
CA ASN A 68 9.64 13.38 4.04
C ASN A 68 10.24 12.18 4.81
N PHE A 69 11.34 11.65 4.29
CA PHE A 69 12.10 10.55 4.88
C PHE A 69 12.72 10.83 6.25
N SER A 70 12.72 12.08 6.71
CA SER A 70 13.27 12.48 8.01
C SER A 70 12.24 12.39 9.16
N LEU A 71 10.97 12.16 8.85
CA LEU A 71 9.92 12.02 9.86
C LEU A 71 9.76 10.57 10.33
N PRO A 72 9.33 10.33 11.58
CA PRO A 72 8.97 9.00 12.03
C PRO A 72 7.87 8.41 11.15
N THR A 73 8.10 7.22 10.60
CA THR A 73 7.20 6.61 9.61
C THR A 73 6.73 5.24 10.06
N LEU A 74 5.43 5.00 9.98
CA LEU A 74 4.82 3.69 10.20
C LEU A 74 4.35 3.11 8.87
N PHE A 75 4.83 1.92 8.53
CA PHE A 75 4.35 1.12 7.42
C PHE A 75 3.41 0.05 7.94
N LEU A 76 2.20 0.00 7.37
CA LEU A 76 1.22 -1.04 7.64
C LEU A 76 1.09 -1.93 6.39
N CYS A 77 1.45 -3.20 6.54
CA CYS A 77 1.37 -4.22 5.50
C CYS A 77 0.36 -5.28 5.93
N GLU A 78 -0.91 -5.03 5.66
CA GLU A 78 -2.01 -5.94 6.00
C GLU A 78 -2.31 -6.88 4.83
N CYS A 79 -1.94 -8.16 4.98
CA CYS A 79 -2.10 -9.20 3.98
C CYS A 79 -1.52 -8.83 2.61
N VAL A 80 -0.49 -7.98 2.54
CA VAL A 80 0.08 -7.51 1.27
C VAL A 80 1.31 -8.32 0.85
N LEU A 81 2.27 -8.51 1.77
CA LEU A 81 3.59 -9.05 1.41
C LEU A 81 3.53 -10.51 0.96
N ILE A 82 2.53 -11.27 1.41
CA ILE A 82 2.27 -12.66 0.97
C ILE A 82 1.96 -12.82 -0.52
N TYR A 83 1.57 -11.75 -1.20
CA TYR A 83 1.29 -11.77 -2.64
C TYR A 83 2.52 -11.45 -3.49
N LEU A 84 3.63 -11.06 -2.85
CA LEU A 84 4.89 -10.77 -3.53
C LEU A 84 5.79 -12.01 -3.53
N GLU A 85 6.67 -12.09 -4.52
CA GLU A 85 7.79 -13.04 -4.47
C GLU A 85 8.68 -12.72 -3.26
N ILE A 86 9.21 -13.77 -2.61
CA ILE A 86 10.02 -13.65 -1.38
C ILE A 86 11.17 -12.65 -1.56
N GLU A 87 11.86 -12.73 -2.70
CA GLU A 87 12.96 -11.81 -3.02
C GLU A 87 12.48 -10.36 -3.15
N SER A 88 11.30 -10.15 -3.75
CA SER A 88 10.72 -8.81 -3.92
C SER A 88 10.29 -8.22 -2.58
N SER A 89 9.61 -8.99 -1.73
CA SER A 89 9.22 -8.53 -0.39
C SER A 89 10.45 -8.21 0.48
N ASP A 90 11.49 -9.04 0.43
CA ASP A 90 12.72 -8.82 1.18
C ASP A 90 13.44 -7.55 0.72
N ASN A 91 13.55 -7.35 -0.59
CA ASN A 91 14.19 -6.16 -1.16
C ASN A 91 13.39 -4.89 -0.88
N LEU A 92 12.06 -4.96 -0.93
CA LEU A 92 11.19 -3.85 -0.53
C LEU A 92 11.42 -3.45 0.93
N ILE A 93 11.41 -4.41 1.86
CA ILE A 93 11.63 -4.14 3.29
C ILE A 93 13.01 -3.52 3.52
N LYS A 94 14.06 -4.09 2.90
CA LYS A 94 15.42 -3.54 2.98
C LYS A 94 15.49 -2.12 2.45
N LYS A 95 14.92 -1.87 1.27
CA LYS A 95 14.92 -0.55 0.65
C LYS A 95 14.18 0.47 1.52
N LEU A 96 13.03 0.10 2.09
CA LEU A 96 12.31 0.98 3.01
C LEU A 96 13.15 1.31 4.27
N ALA A 97 13.81 0.31 4.85
CA ALA A 97 14.67 0.51 6.01
C ALA A 97 15.87 1.44 5.71
N GLU A 98 16.45 1.34 4.50
CA GLU A 98 17.54 2.22 4.06
C GLU A 98 17.09 3.66 3.78
N LEU A 99 15.88 3.84 3.28
CA LEU A 99 15.36 5.16 2.89
C LEU A 99 14.99 6.03 4.10
N MET A 100 14.46 5.43 5.17
CA MET A 100 14.02 6.18 6.34
C MET A 100 15.23 6.65 7.16
N LYS A 101 15.37 7.97 7.30
CA LYS A 101 16.49 8.60 8.03
C LYS A 101 16.24 8.71 9.53
N ASN A 102 15.02 8.41 9.97
CA ASN A 102 14.56 8.49 11.36
C ASN A 102 13.85 7.19 11.75
N THR A 103 13.24 7.15 12.93
CA THR A 103 12.52 6.00 13.48
C THR A 103 11.45 5.52 12.51
N ALA A 104 11.61 4.30 12.01
CA ALA A 104 10.63 3.64 11.18
C ALA A 104 10.15 2.35 11.85
N CYS A 105 8.88 2.04 11.68
CA CYS A 105 8.27 0.78 12.14
C CYS A 105 7.50 0.16 10.98
N ILE A 106 7.67 -1.15 10.78
CA ILE A 106 6.89 -1.93 9.81
C ILE A 106 6.06 -2.93 10.61
N ILE A 107 4.74 -2.84 10.46
CA ILE A 107 3.79 -3.80 11.01
C ILE A 107 3.30 -4.66 9.86
N VAL A 108 3.57 -5.95 9.95
CA VAL A 108 3.11 -6.96 8.99
C VAL A 108 2.07 -7.82 9.67
N TYR A 109 0.87 -7.86 9.09
CA TYR A 109 -0.18 -8.79 9.46
C TYR A 109 -0.41 -9.71 8.28
N GLU A 110 -0.08 -10.99 8.42
CA GLU A 110 -0.20 -11.97 7.34
C GLU A 110 -0.47 -13.39 7.85
N GLN A 111 -0.87 -14.26 6.93
CA GLN A 111 -1.11 -15.67 7.24
C GLN A 111 0.24 -16.41 7.41
N VAL A 112 0.39 -17.14 8.51
CA VAL A 112 1.59 -17.95 8.78
C VAL A 112 1.24 -19.42 8.62
N ILE A 113 1.91 -20.12 7.70
CA ILE A 113 1.87 -21.58 7.66
C ILE A 113 2.92 -22.09 8.65
N SER A 114 2.47 -22.46 9.85
CA SER A 114 3.33 -23.14 10.82
C SER A 114 3.60 -24.56 10.31
N GLY A 115 4.85 -24.89 10.00
CA GLY A 115 5.28 -26.16 9.39
C GLY A 115 5.09 -27.44 10.22
N ILE A 116 4.13 -27.49 11.14
CA ILE A 116 3.66 -28.73 11.75
C ILE A 116 2.65 -29.37 10.82
N LEU A 117 2.96 -30.61 10.47
CA LEU A 117 2.17 -31.55 9.67
C LEU A 117 0.69 -31.60 10.12
N VAL A 118 -0.14 -30.71 9.60
CA VAL A 118 -1.59 -30.87 9.55
C VAL A 118 -2.02 -30.52 8.13
N GLY A 119 -2.07 -31.55 7.29
CA GLY A 119 -2.84 -31.51 6.05
C GLY A 119 -2.03 -31.38 4.76
N ALA A 120 -1.27 -32.42 4.43
CA ALA A 120 -0.98 -32.78 3.02
C ALA A 120 -2.26 -33.16 2.23
N THR A 121 -3.45 -32.71 2.65
CA THR A 121 -4.75 -33.04 2.07
C THR A 121 -5.59 -31.81 1.70
N SER A 122 -5.09 -30.57 1.81
CA SER A 122 -5.88 -29.37 1.47
C SER A 122 -5.16 -28.29 0.64
N TRP A 123 -4.07 -28.61 -0.07
CA TRP A 123 -3.36 -27.62 -0.91
C TRP A 123 -3.21 -28.04 -2.38
N ARG A 124 -3.98 -29.04 -2.85
CA ARG A 124 -4.05 -29.41 -4.28
C ARG A 124 -4.94 -28.49 -5.13
N GLN A 125 -5.20 -27.26 -4.66
CA GLN A 125 -6.12 -26.33 -5.34
C GLN A 125 -5.57 -24.90 -5.38
N SER A 126 -4.28 -24.69 -5.69
CA SER A 126 -3.78 -23.33 -5.98
C SER A 126 -2.64 -23.29 -6.99
N ASP A 127 -2.65 -24.16 -8.00
CA ASP A 127 -1.79 -23.96 -9.18
C ASP A 127 -2.38 -22.95 -10.18
N LYS A 128 -3.63 -22.48 -10.02
CA LYS A 128 -4.25 -21.45 -10.87
C LYS A 128 -5.33 -20.66 -10.11
N CYS A 129 -4.98 -19.45 -9.67
CA CYS A 129 -5.84 -18.38 -9.13
C CYS A 129 -6.58 -18.59 -7.78
N SER A 130 -6.62 -17.45 -7.05
CA SER A 130 -7.52 -17.06 -5.97
C SER A 130 -7.21 -17.54 -4.56
N TYR A 131 -6.49 -16.70 -3.82
CA TYR A 131 -6.55 -16.67 -2.36
C TYR A 131 -7.92 -16.12 -1.94
N ASP A 132 -8.94 -16.99 -1.90
CA ASP A 132 -10.18 -16.69 -1.19
C ASP A 132 -9.91 -16.85 0.32
N CYS A 133 -9.80 -15.72 1.04
CA CYS A 133 -9.85 -15.73 2.49
C CYS A 133 -10.87 -14.70 2.99
N ILE A 134 -12.04 -15.26 3.33
CA ILE A 134 -13.05 -14.65 4.18
C ILE A 134 -12.40 -14.37 5.54
N PHE A 135 -12.32 -13.10 5.93
CA PHE A 135 -12.33 -12.71 7.34
C PHE A 135 -13.63 -11.90 7.55
N MET A 136 -14.45 -12.41 8.47
CA MET A 136 -15.77 -11.85 8.84
C MET A 136 -15.63 -10.54 9.61
#